data_AF-A0A8T0J2R1-F1
#
_entry.id   AF-A0A8T0J2R1-F1
#
_cell.length_a   1.000
_cell.length_b   1.000
_cell.length_c   1.000
_cell.angle_alpha   90.00
_cell.angle_beta   90.00
_cell.angle_gamma   90.00
#
_symmetry.space_group_name_H-M   'P 1'
#
loop_
_entity.id
_entity.type
_entity.pdbx_description
1 polymer ?
#
loop_
_entity_poly.entity_id
_entity_poly.type
_entity_poly.pdbx_seq_one_letter_code
_entity_poly.pdbx_strand_id
1 'polypeptide(L)'
;FTCLDRVVFSAQVAVVVVAFPATPLLLARTRVCISASHTLEDLEQAVKVISEVGEICNIKYFPNKSLEEEKYLWYDRKKLE
;
A
#
# COMPACT_ATOMS: atom_id res chain seq x y z
N PHE A 1 -9.57 10.03 7.33
CA PHE A 1 -10.08 10.50 6.03
C PHE A 1 -9.20 11.54 5.34
N THR A 2 -8.06 11.94 5.91
CA THR A 2 -7.22 13.00 5.32
C THR A 2 -5.71 12.78 5.41
N CYS A 3 -5.16 11.86 6.23
CA CYS A 3 -3.70 11.70 6.28
C CYS A 3 -3.18 10.92 5.06
N LEU A 4 -3.81 9.80 4.74
CA LEU A 4 -3.26 8.87 3.76
C LEU A 4 -3.47 9.34 2.33
N ASP A 5 -4.68 9.77 2.00
CA ASP A 5 -5.06 10.34 0.71
C ASP A 5 -4.27 11.61 0.37
N ARG A 6 -4.11 12.53 1.34
CA ARG A 6 -3.39 13.79 1.08
C ARG A 6 -1.89 13.59 0.91
N VAL A 7 -1.28 12.79 1.77
CA VAL A 7 0.19 12.60 1.75
C VAL A 7 0.60 11.78 0.53
N VAL A 8 -0.19 10.76 0.17
CA VAL A 8 0.06 9.94 -1.04
C VAL A 8 -0.11 10.78 -2.31
N PHE A 9 -1.11 11.68 -2.36
CA PHE A 9 -1.31 12.59 -3.49
C PHE A 9 -0.13 13.56 -3.70
N SER A 10 0.46 14.08 -2.62
CA SER A 10 1.67 14.92 -2.72
C SER A 10 2.88 14.16 -3.29
N ALA A 11 2.89 12.83 -3.21
CA ALA A 11 3.92 11.96 -3.75
C ALA A 11 3.56 11.40 -5.15
N GLN A 12 2.64 12.04 -5.87
CA GLN A 12 2.17 11.70 -7.23
C GLN A 12 1.45 10.36 -7.36
N VAL A 13 1.05 9.74 -6.25
CA VAL A 13 0.29 8.49 -6.27
C VAL A 13 -1.13 8.81 -5.80
N ALA A 14 -2.14 8.38 -6.54
CA ALA A 14 -3.54 8.62 -6.18
C ALA A 14 -4.18 7.34 -5.64
N VAL A 15 -4.72 7.41 -4.42
CA VAL A 15 -5.27 6.25 -3.72
C VAL A 15 -6.61 6.61 -3.10
N VAL A 16 -7.59 5.72 -3.24
CA VAL A 16 -8.96 5.94 -2.76
C VAL A 16 -9.17 5.23 -1.43
N VAL A 17 -9.47 6.00 -0.38
CA VAL A 17 -9.90 5.45 0.91
C VAL A 17 -11.41 5.26 0.86
N VAL A 18 -11.87 4.03 1.13
CA VAL A 18 -13.29 3.65 1.14
C VAL A 18 -13.71 3.36 2.57
N ALA A 19 -14.79 4.00 3.00
CA ALA A 19 -15.42 3.76 4.30
C ALA A 19 -16.94 3.67 4.15
N PHE A 20 -17.66 3.75 5.27
CA PHE A 20 -19.13 3.80 5.29
C PHE A 20 -19.66 4.89 4.33
N PRO A 21 -20.66 4.61 3.47
CA PRO A 21 -21.55 3.44 3.43
C PRO A 21 -21.05 2.24 2.59
N ALA A 22 -19.95 2.38 1.85
CA ALA A 22 -19.49 1.34 0.93
C ALA A 22 -18.81 0.15 1.64
N THR A 23 -18.39 0.31 2.89
CA THR A 23 -17.85 -0.74 3.77
C THR A 23 -18.41 -0.54 5.19
N PRO A 24 -18.56 -1.59 6.01
CA PRO A 24 -19.01 -1.43 7.39
C PRO A 24 -18.00 -0.58 8.19
N LEU A 25 -18.49 0.14 9.21
CA LEU A 25 -17.73 1.16 9.95
C LEU A 25 -16.33 0.71 10.42
N LEU A 26 -16.17 -0.57 10.77
CA LEU A 26 -14.93 -1.13 11.31
C LEU A 26 -13.95 -1.62 10.22
N LEU A 27 -14.40 -1.79 8.98
CA LEU A 27 -13.60 -2.33 7.88
C LEU A 27 -13.32 -1.28 6.80
N ALA A 28 -12.93 -0.08 7.24
CA ALA A 28 -12.40 0.92 6.33
C ALA A 28 -11.14 0.37 5.65
N ARG A 29 -11.05 0.52 4.34
CA ARG A 29 -9.95 -0.01 3.54
C ARG A 29 -9.60 0.94 2.42
N THR A 30 -8.42 0.72 1.89
CA THR A 30 -7.91 1.48 0.76
C THR A 30 -8.03 0.66 -0.52
N ARG A 31 -8.54 1.25 -1.60
CA ARG A 31 -8.66 0.60 -2.91
C ARG A 31 -7.59 1.15 -3.85
N VAL A 32 -6.68 0.29 -4.29
CA VAL A 32 -5.69 0.58 -5.33
C VAL A 32 -6.22 0.03 -6.65
N CYS A 33 -6.31 0.88 -7.67
CA CYS A 33 -6.74 0.51 -9.00
C CYS A 33 -5.51 0.39 -9.89
N ILE A 34 -5.25 -0.79 -10.44
CA ILE A 34 -4.11 -1.07 -11.32
C ILE A 34 -4.66 -1.39 -12.72
N SER A 35 -4.01 -0.84 -13.74
CA SER A 35 -4.29 -1.03 -15.16
C SER A 35 -3.00 -1.39 -15.91
N ALA A 36 -3.12 -1.94 -17.11
CA ALA A 36 -1.97 -2.29 -17.95
C ALA A 36 -1.14 -1.09 -18.43
N SER A 37 -1.63 0.13 -18.20
CA SER A 37 -0.92 1.37 -18.55
C SER A 37 0.14 1.78 -17.54
N HIS A 38 0.19 1.17 -16.35
CA HIS A 38 1.24 1.46 -15.37
C HIS A 38 2.52 0.73 -15.69
N THR A 39 3.64 1.44 -15.57
CA THR A 39 4.98 0.86 -15.68
C THR A 39 5.36 0.13 -14.38
N LEU A 40 6.38 -0.73 -14.45
CA LEU A 40 6.92 -1.37 -13.24
C LEU A 40 7.51 -0.34 -12.28
N GLU A 41 8.11 0.71 -12.82
CA GLU A 41 8.71 1.81 -12.05
C GLU A 41 7.64 2.56 -11.23
N ASP A 42 6.47 2.82 -11.82
CA ASP A 42 5.33 3.43 -11.12
C ASP A 42 4.87 2.56 -9.94
N LEU A 43 4.86 1.24 -10.12
CA LEU A 43 4.44 0.29 -9.07
C LEU A 43 5.47 0.23 -7.93
N GLU A 44 6.76 0.20 -8.25
CA GLU A 44 7.83 0.24 -7.24
C GLU A 44 7.80 1.53 -6.42
N GLN A 45 7.62 2.67 -7.10
CA GLN A 45 7.46 3.96 -6.44
C GLN A 45 6.21 4.00 -5.56
N ALA A 46 5.07 3.49 -6.04
CA ALA A 46 3.82 3.46 -5.28
C ALA A 46 3.95 2.63 -4.00
N VAL A 47 4.59 1.46 -4.05
CA VAL A 47 4.83 0.63 -2.86
C VAL A 47 5.69 1.35 -1.83
N LYS A 48 6.76 2.03 -2.28
CA LYS A 48 7.65 2.78 -1.39
C LYS A 48 6.90 3.92 -0.68
N VAL A 49 6.17 4.73 -1.44
CA VAL A 49 5.38 5.85 -0.92
C VAL A 49 4.32 5.35 0.07
N ILE A 50 3.57 4.30 -0.25
CA ILE A 50 2.54 3.75 0.64
C ILE A 50 3.17 3.22 1.93
N SER A 51 4.37 2.63 1.87
CA SER A 51 5.11 2.19 3.05
C SER A 51 5.50 3.38 3.94
N GLU A 52 6.07 4.43 3.36
CA GLU A 52 6.45 5.65 4.11
C GLU A 52 5.23 6.31 4.77
N VAL A 53 4.13 6.47 4.04
CA VAL A 53 2.89 7.06 4.58
C VAL A 53 2.23 6.15 5.61
N GLY A 54 2.28 4.84 5.41
CA GLY A 54 1.76 3.86 6.36
C GLY A 54 2.47 3.92 7.72
N GLU A 55 3.74 4.29 7.73
CA GLU A 55 4.54 4.50 8.93
C GLU A 55 4.19 5.83 9.60
N ILE A 56 4.06 6.91 8.83
CA ILE A 56 3.64 8.23 9.34
C ILE A 56 2.24 8.16 9.97
N CYS A 57 1.29 7.49 9.32
CA CYS A 57 -0.07 7.32 9.84
C CYS A 57 -0.19 6.20 10.89
N ASN A 58 0.90 5.47 11.22
CA ASN A 58 0.92 4.35 12.17
C ASN A 58 -0.13 3.27 11.89
N ILE A 59 -0.38 2.96 10.62
CA ILE A 59 -1.38 1.97 10.20
C ILE A 59 -0.75 0.62 9.79
N LYS A 60 0.58 0.53 9.77
CA LYS A 60 1.29 -0.72 9.52
C LYS A 60 1.06 -1.68 10.68
N TYR A 61 0.45 -2.82 10.38
CA TYR A 61 0.23 -3.90 11.37
C TYR A 61 1.55 -4.50 11.87
N PHE A 62 2.57 -4.52 11.01
CA PHE A 62 3.92 -4.97 11.33
C PHE A 62 4.90 -3.81 11.11
N PRO A 63 5.52 -3.25 12.16
CA PRO A 63 6.59 -2.27 12.00
C PRO A 63 7.81 -2.95 11.37
N ASN A 64 8.35 -2.32 10.32
CA ASN A 64 9.50 -2.67 9.49
C ASN A 64 10.18 -4.03 9.72
N LYS A 65 9.88 -4.99 8.84
CA LYS A 65 10.86 -5.99 8.39
C LYS A 65 11.64 -5.41 7.23
N SER A 66 12.92 -5.76 7.10
CA SER A 66 13.73 -5.32 5.97
C SER A 66 13.06 -5.76 4.65
N LEU A 67 13.03 -4.89 3.64
CA LEU A 67 12.42 -5.19 2.32
C LEU A 67 13.02 -6.44 1.65
N GLU A 68 14.23 -6.80 2.07
CA GLU A 68 14.93 -8.02 1.67
C GLU A 68 14.24 -9.27 2.23
N GLU A 69 13.84 -9.28 3.50
CA GLU A 69 13.21 -10.45 4.16
C GLU A 69 11.89 -10.87 3.50
N GLU A 70 11.03 -9.92 3.10
CA GLU A 70 9.74 -10.23 2.46
C GLU A 70 9.89 -10.71 1.01
N LYS A 71 10.88 -10.18 0.26
CA LYS A 71 11.19 -10.61 -1.11
C LYS A 71 11.64 -12.07 -1.14
N TYR A 72 12.46 -12.48 -0.17
CA TYR A 72 12.85 -13.89 0.01
C TYR A 72 11.68 -14.75 0.50
N LEU A 73 10.82 -14.27 1.40
CA LEU A 73 9.70 -15.07 1.94
C LEU A 73 8.62 -15.38 0.89
N TRP A 74 8.27 -14.41 0.02
CA TRP A 74 7.34 -14.64 -1.09
C TRP A 74 7.95 -15.53 -2.19
N TYR A 75 9.25 -15.34 -2.48
CA TYR A 75 9.99 -16.15 -3.46
C TYR A 75 10.13 -17.61 -2.98
N ASP A 76 10.44 -17.84 -1.70
CA ASP A 76 10.52 -19.18 -1.10
C ASP A 76 9.15 -19.88 -1.09
N ARG A 77 8.06 -19.15 -0.80
CA ARG A 77 6.72 -19.73 -0.81
C ARG A 77 6.34 -20.28 -2.20
N LYS A 78 6.74 -19.59 -3.27
CA LYS A 78 6.54 -20.00 -4.67
C LYS A 78 7.45 -21.16 -5.12
N LYS A 79 8.52 -21.47 -4.37
CA LYS A 79 9.46 -22.56 -4.66
C LYS A 79 9.07 -23.86 -3.95
N LEU A 80 8.24 -23.76 -2.93
CA LEU A 80 7.67 -24.88 -2.18
C LEU A 80 6.32 -25.37 -2.75
N GLU A 81 5.75 -24.64 -3.71
CA GLU A 81 4.65 -25.06 -4.59
C GLU A 81 5.19 -25.54 -5.95
#